data_AF-A0A6G7ZJ62-F1
#
_entry.id   AF-A0A6G7ZJ62-F1
#
_cell.length_a   1.000
_cell.length_b   1.000
_cell.length_c   1.000
_cell.angle_alpha   90.00
_cell.angle_beta   90.00
_cell.angle_gamma   90.00
#
_symmetry.space_group_name_H-M   'P 1'
#
loop_
_entity.id
_entity.type
_entity.pdbx_description
1 polymer ?
#
loop_
_entity_poly.entity_id
_entity_poly.type
_entity_poly.pdbx_seq_one_letter_code
_entity_poly.pdbx_strand_id
1 'polypeptide(L)'
;MFHAVRLWWSGGRGKVTFRLFLFEFIVVVAGVLTAQSLANWVSARHEDRAIREENERVRYEIGRARQVARIWMKAAPCLLERVDTVIRRSSSAGVLDDGQSATPLFIGYTVEPLKEDMRRAFGERFGVAQVDNYALVSTTAQSIGDSFNLVRLGWDRFALMDSSLGPVTQADRATVKDAAIQVRAHLQRIKYRVGWIESTAERLGIPAQTSNANMGSAQPVADCDQIWRSGRVWQEGS
;
A
#
# COMPACT_ATOMS: atom_id res chain seq x y z
N MET A 1 33.52 -45.17 51.63
CA MET A 1 32.83 -43.86 51.49
C MET A 1 31.31 -43.91 51.60
N PHE A 2 30.62 -45.03 51.38
CA PHE A 2 29.15 -45.12 51.46
C PHE A 2 28.56 -45.29 52.88
N HIS A 3 29.38 -45.58 53.90
CA HIS A 3 28.90 -45.74 55.28
C HIS A 3 28.66 -44.41 56.02
N ALA A 4 29.34 -43.33 55.63
CA ALA A 4 29.18 -42.01 56.26
C ALA A 4 27.85 -41.33 55.88
N VAL A 5 27.33 -41.60 54.68
CA VAL A 5 26.04 -41.05 54.21
C VAL A 5 24.85 -41.68 54.96
N ARG A 6 24.97 -42.95 55.36
CA ARG A 6 23.89 -43.68 56.05
C ARG A 6 23.71 -43.27 57.51
N LEU A 7 24.78 -42.82 58.18
CA LEU A 7 24.74 -42.29 59.56
C LEU A 7 24.23 -40.84 59.64
N TRP A 8 24.35 -40.04 58.57
CA TRP A 8 23.77 -38.70 58.52
C TRP A 8 22.24 -38.71 58.46
N TRP A 9 21.65 -39.79 57.92
CA TRP A 9 20.21 -39.94 57.73
C TRP A 9 19.47 -40.49 58.96
N SER A 10 20.17 -41.13 59.91
CA SER A 10 19.56 -41.71 61.13
C SER A 10 19.51 -40.75 62.33
N GLY A 11 20.35 -39.71 62.34
CA GLY A 11 20.23 -38.60 63.30
C GLY A 11 19.24 -37.56 62.78
N GLY A 12 18.17 -37.26 63.52
CA GLY A 12 17.04 -36.42 63.10
C GLY A 12 17.34 -35.02 62.52
N ARG A 13 18.60 -34.56 62.51
CA ARG A 13 19.03 -33.32 61.86
C ARG A 13 19.11 -33.42 60.33
N GLY A 14 19.50 -34.55 59.74
CA GLY A 14 19.64 -34.70 58.27
C GLY A 14 18.31 -34.65 57.49
N LYS A 15 17.21 -35.10 58.11
CA LYS A 15 15.85 -34.97 57.55
C LYS A 15 15.37 -33.52 57.49
N VAL A 16 15.79 -32.69 58.44
CA VAL A 16 15.43 -31.26 58.49
C VAL A 16 16.21 -30.49 57.42
N THR A 17 17.51 -30.74 57.26
CA THR A 17 18.33 -30.12 56.20
C THR A 17 17.89 -30.55 54.80
N PHE A 18 17.56 -31.83 54.58
CA PHE A 18 17.05 -32.29 53.28
C PHE A 18 15.69 -31.67 52.93
N ARG A 19 14.77 -31.53 53.91
CA ARG A 19 13.49 -30.84 53.71
C ARG A 19 13.67 -29.36 53.37
N LEU A 20 14.64 -28.71 54.00
CA LEU A 20 14.95 -27.31 53.76
C LEU A 20 15.54 -27.11 52.35
N PHE A 21 16.44 -28.00 51.93
CA PHE A 21 16.98 -28.02 50.57
C PHE A 21 15.91 -28.31 49.50
N LEU A 22 15.02 -29.27 49.74
CA LEU A 22 13.92 -29.57 48.84
C LEU A 22 12.93 -28.41 48.74
N PHE A 23 12.63 -27.76 49.86
CA PHE A 23 11.80 -26.55 49.88
C PHE A 23 12.44 -25.42 49.08
N GLU A 24 13.73 -25.14 49.31
CA GLU A 24 14.48 -24.13 48.56
C GLU A 24 14.49 -24.45 47.05
N PHE A 25 14.72 -25.71 46.68
CA PHE A 25 14.67 -26.15 45.29
C PHE A 25 13.28 -25.93 44.67
N ILE A 26 12.19 -26.29 45.37
CA ILE A 26 10.82 -26.07 44.88
C ILE A 26 10.53 -24.57 44.71
N VAL A 27 10.95 -23.74 45.66
CA VAL A 27 10.77 -22.28 45.57
C VAL A 27 11.54 -21.71 44.39
N VAL A 28 12.78 -22.15 44.16
CA VAL A 28 13.58 -21.73 43.01
C VAL A 28 12.91 -22.15 41.70
N VAL A 29 12.50 -23.43 41.58
CA VAL A 29 11.81 -23.93 40.37
C VAL A 29 10.49 -23.19 40.14
N ALA A 30 9.68 -22.97 41.17
CA ALA A 30 8.43 -22.21 41.08
C ALA A 30 8.69 -20.75 40.68
N GLY A 31 9.76 -20.13 41.20
CA GLY A 31 10.20 -18.79 40.81
C GLY A 31 10.58 -18.72 39.33
N VAL A 32 11.38 -19.67 38.82
CA VAL A 32 11.76 -19.73 37.40
C VAL A 32 10.54 -19.94 36.51
N LEU A 33 9.64 -20.87 36.84
CA LEU A 33 8.43 -21.13 36.06
C LEU A 33 7.50 -19.91 36.04
N THR A 34 7.33 -19.23 37.17
CA THR A 34 6.52 -18.01 37.24
C THR A 34 7.13 -16.88 36.42
N ALA A 35 8.45 -16.70 36.48
CA ALA A 35 9.16 -15.71 35.67
C ALA A 35 9.06 -16.00 34.17
N GLN A 36 9.23 -17.27 33.76
CA GLN A 36 9.07 -17.69 32.36
C GLN A 36 7.63 -17.50 31.87
N SER A 37 6.63 -17.86 32.70
CA SER A 37 5.22 -17.66 32.37
C SER A 37 4.89 -16.18 32.19
N LEU A 38 5.38 -15.32 33.09
CA LEU A 38 5.19 -13.87 32.99
C LEU A 38 5.88 -13.30 31.75
N ALA A 39 7.12 -13.71 31.46
CA ALA A 39 7.84 -13.28 30.27
C ALA A 39 7.10 -13.66 28.97
N ASN A 40 6.63 -14.90 28.87
CA ASN A 40 5.85 -15.37 27.72
C ASN A 40 4.54 -14.59 27.56
N TRP A 41 3.85 -14.31 28.66
CA TRP A 41 2.61 -13.54 28.66
C TRP A 41 2.82 -12.08 28.22
N VAL A 42 3.92 -11.45 28.65
CA VAL A 42 4.29 -10.10 28.22
C VAL A 42 4.66 -10.10 26.73
N SER A 43 5.46 -11.07 26.25
CA SER A 43 5.82 -11.19 24.83
C SER A 43 4.59 -11.34 23.94
N ALA A 44 3.68 -12.24 24.29
CA ALA A 44 2.45 -12.48 23.54
C ALA A 44 1.59 -11.19 23.42
N ARG A 45 1.54 -10.38 24.48
CA ARG A 45 0.82 -9.09 24.44
C ARG A 45 1.48 -8.04 23.56
N HIS A 46 2.81 -8.01 23.53
CA HIS A 46 3.54 -7.12 22.63
C HIS A 46 3.33 -7.51 21.18
N GLU A 47 3.40 -8.80 20.85
CA GLU A 47 3.12 -9.34 19.51
C GLU A 47 1.69 -9.03 19.08
N ASP A 48 0.70 -9.29 19.94
CA ASP A 48 -0.70 -8.98 19.68
C ASP A 48 -0.94 -7.49 19.41
N ARG A 49 -0.23 -6.62 20.14
CA ARG A 49 -0.31 -5.18 19.95
C ARG A 49 0.30 -4.77 18.61
N ALA A 50 1.48 -5.29 18.29
CA ALA A 50 2.16 -5.01 17.03
C ALA A 50 1.32 -5.45 15.83
N ILE A 51 0.69 -6.64 15.89
CA ILE A 51 -0.21 -7.13 14.83
C ILE A 51 -1.43 -6.22 14.67
N ARG A 52 -2.01 -5.73 15.77
CA ARG A 52 -3.16 -4.80 15.70
C ARG A 52 -2.77 -3.45 15.09
N GLU A 53 -1.67 -2.87 15.55
CA GLU A 53 -1.17 -1.58 15.04
C GLU A 53 -0.83 -1.69 13.53
N GLU A 54 -0.19 -2.79 13.13
CA GLU A 54 0.12 -3.05 11.72
C GLU A 54 -1.15 -3.29 10.89
N ASN A 55 -2.18 -3.94 11.46
CA ASN A 55 -3.44 -4.15 10.76
C ASN A 55 -4.20 -2.83 10.57
N GLU A 56 -4.18 -1.95 11.56
CA GLU A 56 -4.73 -0.59 11.44
C GLU A 56 -4.00 0.21 10.37
N ARG A 57 -2.66 0.14 10.34
CA ARG A 57 -1.83 0.74 9.27
C ARG A 57 -2.25 0.22 7.90
N VAL A 58 -2.24 -1.10 7.69
CA VAL A 58 -2.58 -1.71 6.39
C VAL A 58 -4.01 -1.35 5.96
N ARG A 59 -4.99 -1.39 6.88
CA ARG A 59 -6.37 -0.99 6.57
C ARG A 59 -6.46 0.49 6.17
N TYR A 60 -5.71 1.36 6.85
CA TYR A 60 -5.62 2.76 6.49
C TYR A 60 -5.02 2.96 5.10
N GLU A 61 -3.91 2.28 4.77
CA GLU A 61 -3.27 2.38 3.46
C GLU A 61 -4.15 1.84 2.34
N ILE A 62 -4.80 0.69 2.53
CA ILE A 62 -5.74 0.15 1.55
C ILE A 62 -6.92 1.11 1.35
N GLY A 63 -7.43 1.72 2.42
CA GLY A 63 -8.47 2.73 2.32
C GLY A 63 -8.04 3.97 1.53
N ARG A 64 -6.77 4.40 1.65
CA ARG A 64 -6.20 5.47 0.81
C ARG A 64 -6.04 5.04 -0.64
N ALA A 65 -5.53 3.83 -0.89
CA ALA A 65 -5.43 3.27 -2.23
C ALA A 65 -6.80 3.17 -2.91
N ARG A 66 -7.84 2.79 -2.15
CA ARG A 66 -9.23 2.77 -2.60
C ARG A 66 -9.73 4.16 -3.00
N GLN A 67 -9.45 5.20 -2.21
CA GLN A 67 -9.83 6.57 -2.57
C GLN A 67 -9.15 7.01 -3.89
N VAL A 68 -7.85 6.76 -4.03
CA VAL A 68 -7.11 7.07 -5.26
C VAL A 68 -7.63 6.27 -6.44
N ALA A 69 -7.98 5.00 -6.24
CA ALA A 69 -8.61 4.16 -7.26
C ALA A 69 -9.91 4.78 -7.78
N ARG A 70 -10.77 5.29 -6.88
CA ARG A 70 -12.03 5.96 -7.26
C ARG A 70 -11.80 7.23 -8.07
N ILE A 71 -10.78 8.02 -7.72
CA ILE A 71 -10.37 9.20 -8.50
C ILE A 71 -10.00 8.77 -9.92
N TRP A 72 -9.12 7.78 -10.05
CA TRP A 72 -8.68 7.28 -11.35
C TRP A 72 -9.77 6.57 -12.16
N MET A 73 -10.75 5.94 -11.51
CA MET A 73 -11.92 5.38 -12.20
C MET A 73 -12.72 6.45 -12.95
N LYS A 74 -12.76 7.69 -12.43
CA LYS A 74 -13.38 8.84 -13.10
C LYS A 74 -12.43 9.52 -14.10
N ALA A 75 -11.17 9.69 -13.73
CA ALA A 75 -10.21 10.43 -14.55
C ALA A 75 -9.68 9.64 -15.76
N ALA A 76 -9.36 8.35 -15.62
CA ALA A 76 -8.71 7.57 -16.68
C ALA A 76 -9.50 7.57 -18.01
N PRO A 77 -10.83 7.40 -18.03
CA PRO A 77 -11.62 7.52 -19.27
C PRO A 77 -11.46 8.89 -19.96
N CYS A 78 -11.49 9.99 -19.21
CA CYS A 78 -11.30 11.35 -19.74
C CYS A 78 -9.92 11.53 -20.36
N LEU A 79 -8.88 11.04 -19.67
CA LEU A 79 -7.50 11.10 -20.15
C LEU A 79 -7.32 10.25 -21.42
N LEU A 80 -7.94 9.08 -21.49
CA LEU A 80 -7.92 8.22 -22.69
C LEU A 80 -8.54 8.92 -23.90
N GLU A 81 -9.67 9.60 -23.73
CA GLU A 81 -10.32 10.35 -24.81
C GLU A 81 -9.43 11.50 -25.32
N ARG A 82 -8.75 12.20 -24.41
CA ARG A 82 -7.78 13.24 -24.76
C ARG A 82 -6.62 12.66 -25.56
N VAL A 83 -6.05 11.55 -25.11
CA VAL A 83 -4.94 10.88 -25.78
C VAL A 83 -5.37 10.37 -27.16
N ASP A 84 -6.57 9.81 -27.30
CA ASP A 84 -7.11 9.41 -28.60
C ASP A 84 -7.25 10.62 -29.55
N THR A 85 -7.59 11.81 -29.03
CA THR A 85 -7.60 13.06 -29.79
C THR A 85 -6.20 13.46 -30.26
N VAL A 86 -5.19 13.35 -29.40
CA VAL A 86 -3.78 13.61 -29.74
C VAL A 86 -3.29 12.64 -30.82
N ILE A 87 -3.63 11.34 -30.72
CA ILE A 87 -3.30 10.33 -31.74
C ILE A 87 -3.93 10.67 -33.10
N ARG A 88 -5.19 11.13 -33.11
CA ARG A 88 -5.86 11.55 -34.35
C ARG A 88 -5.19 12.80 -34.96
N ARG A 89 -4.97 13.85 -34.16
CA ARG A 89 -4.36 15.11 -34.64
C ARG A 89 -2.92 14.93 -35.12
N SER A 90 -2.12 14.13 -34.43
CA SER A 90 -0.75 13.80 -34.87
C SER A 90 -0.73 13.10 -36.23
N SER A 91 -1.81 12.39 -36.59
CA SER A 91 -1.94 11.72 -37.89
C SER A 91 -2.46 12.63 -39.01
N SER A 92 -3.09 13.77 -38.72
CA SER A 92 -3.86 14.57 -39.69
C SER A 92 -3.35 16.00 -39.92
N ALA A 93 -2.04 16.25 -39.78
CA ALA A 93 -1.42 17.58 -39.87
C ALA A 93 -1.98 18.65 -38.88
N GLY A 94 -2.84 18.29 -37.93
CA GLY A 94 -3.40 19.21 -36.94
C GLY A 94 -2.40 19.58 -35.84
N VAL A 95 -2.55 20.77 -35.24
CA VAL A 95 -1.75 21.20 -34.07
C VAL A 95 -2.57 21.05 -32.79
N LEU A 96 -1.90 21.05 -31.64
CA LEU A 96 -2.55 21.16 -30.32
C LEU A 96 -2.54 22.61 -29.87
N ASP A 97 -3.62 23.04 -29.24
CA ASP A 97 -3.65 24.30 -28.50
C ASP A 97 -2.97 24.09 -27.13
N ASP A 98 -2.48 25.15 -26.48
CA ASP A 98 -1.75 25.11 -25.19
C ASP A 98 -2.51 24.30 -24.11
N GLY A 99 -3.82 24.52 -23.98
CA GLY A 99 -4.66 23.75 -23.05
C GLY A 99 -4.87 22.27 -23.42
N GLN A 100 -4.39 21.81 -24.57
CA GLN A 100 -4.50 20.43 -25.03
C GLN A 100 -3.20 19.62 -24.87
N SER A 101 -2.06 20.30 -24.87
CA SER A 101 -0.74 19.71 -24.58
C SER A 101 -0.45 19.69 -23.07
N ALA A 102 -1.08 20.57 -22.29
CA ALA A 102 -0.87 20.67 -20.84
C ALA A 102 -1.11 19.33 -20.10
N THR A 103 -0.12 18.92 -19.31
CA THR A 103 -0.17 17.74 -18.45
C THR A 103 -0.99 18.04 -17.19
N PRO A 104 -2.11 17.33 -16.91
CA PRO A 104 -2.81 17.49 -15.64
C PRO A 104 -1.93 17.06 -14.47
N LEU A 105 -2.12 17.69 -13.32
CA LEU A 105 -1.62 17.17 -12.05
C LEU A 105 -2.33 15.85 -11.76
N PHE A 106 -1.50 14.86 -11.44
CA PHE A 106 -1.92 13.50 -11.14
C PHE A 106 -1.76 13.22 -9.65
N ILE A 107 -2.56 12.29 -9.15
CA ILE A 107 -2.46 11.79 -7.78
C ILE A 107 -2.03 10.33 -7.79
N GLY A 108 -0.96 10.03 -7.06
CA GLY A 108 -0.41 8.69 -6.92
C GLY A 108 -0.42 8.25 -5.46
N TYR A 109 -0.34 6.94 -5.24
CA TYR A 109 -0.20 6.38 -3.90
C TYR A 109 0.48 5.02 -3.96
N THR A 110 1.28 4.72 -2.93
CA THR A 110 1.92 3.43 -2.71
C THR A 110 1.41 2.83 -1.41
N VAL A 111 1.31 1.50 -1.39
CA VAL A 111 0.95 0.73 -0.18
C VAL A 111 2.17 -0.09 0.18
N GLU A 112 2.68 0.12 1.38
CA GLU A 112 3.89 -0.55 1.84
C GLU A 112 3.59 -2.03 2.09
N PRO A 113 4.36 -2.96 1.48
CA PRO A 113 4.15 -4.38 1.70
C PRO A 113 4.37 -4.75 3.16
N LEU A 114 3.68 -5.80 3.62
CA LEU A 114 3.95 -6.38 4.93
C LEU A 114 5.39 -6.87 5.00
N LYS A 115 6.07 -6.60 6.13
CA LYS A 115 7.35 -7.23 6.46
C LYS A 115 7.15 -8.75 6.60
N GLU A 116 8.20 -9.52 6.33
CA GLU A 116 8.10 -10.98 6.24
C GLU A 116 7.67 -11.65 7.56
N ASP A 117 8.13 -11.12 8.69
CA ASP A 117 7.71 -11.52 10.04
C ASP A 117 6.21 -11.25 10.26
N MET A 118 5.75 -10.05 9.88
CA MET A 118 4.33 -9.67 9.97
C MET A 118 3.46 -10.48 9.02
N ARG A 119 3.97 -10.85 7.83
CA ARG A 119 3.25 -11.67 6.87
C ARG A 119 2.86 -13.03 7.46
N ARG A 120 3.78 -13.69 8.17
CA ARG A 120 3.50 -14.95 8.88
C ARG A 120 2.49 -14.77 10.00
N ALA A 121 2.72 -13.78 10.88
CA ALA A 121 1.85 -13.50 12.01
C ALA A 121 0.41 -13.17 11.57
N PHE A 122 0.24 -12.41 10.48
CA PHE A 122 -1.05 -12.14 9.88
C PHE A 122 -1.68 -13.39 9.28
N GLY A 123 -0.90 -14.26 8.64
CA GLY A 123 -1.37 -15.52 8.09
C GLY A 123 -1.95 -16.43 9.17
N GLU A 124 -1.29 -16.52 10.32
CA GLU A 124 -1.77 -17.27 11.49
C GLU A 124 -3.03 -16.66 12.12
N ARG A 125 -3.11 -15.32 12.18
CA ARG A 125 -4.20 -14.61 12.87
C ARG A 125 -5.46 -14.39 12.03
N PHE A 126 -5.29 -14.01 10.77
CA PHE A 126 -6.36 -13.57 9.87
C PHE A 126 -6.56 -14.50 8.66
N GLY A 127 -5.64 -15.46 8.47
CA GLY A 127 -5.68 -16.40 7.36
C GLY A 127 -4.91 -15.91 6.13
N VAL A 128 -4.38 -16.88 5.37
CA VAL A 128 -3.54 -16.65 4.19
C VAL A 128 -4.25 -15.83 3.11
N ALA A 129 -5.55 -16.05 2.90
CA ALA A 129 -6.32 -15.32 1.90
C ALA A 129 -6.35 -13.80 2.15
N GLN A 130 -6.38 -13.36 3.41
CA GLN A 130 -6.35 -11.94 3.74
C GLN A 130 -4.97 -11.34 3.46
N VAL A 131 -3.90 -12.07 3.79
CA VAL A 131 -2.51 -11.70 3.48
C VAL A 131 -2.28 -11.59 1.98
N ASP A 132 -2.78 -12.54 1.20
CA ASP A 132 -2.66 -12.54 -0.27
C ASP A 132 -3.37 -11.34 -0.89
N ASN A 133 -4.57 -10.99 -0.38
CA ASN A 133 -5.28 -9.79 -0.81
C ASN A 133 -4.49 -8.51 -0.50
N TYR A 134 -3.80 -8.43 0.64
CA TYR A 134 -2.94 -7.30 0.99
C TYR A 134 -1.72 -7.20 0.07
N ALA A 135 -1.03 -8.31 -0.16
CA ALA A 135 0.09 -8.37 -1.10
C ALA A 135 -0.34 -7.97 -2.52
N LEU A 136 -1.52 -8.41 -2.95
CA LEU A 136 -2.10 -8.05 -4.24
C LEU A 136 -2.38 -6.54 -4.33
N VAL A 137 -2.97 -5.92 -3.31
CA VAL A 137 -3.21 -4.47 -3.31
C VAL A 137 -1.88 -3.71 -3.34
N SER A 138 -0.89 -4.11 -2.55
CA SER A 138 0.43 -3.47 -2.53
C SER A 138 1.14 -3.52 -3.88
N THR A 139 1.26 -4.72 -4.47
CA THR A 139 1.86 -4.90 -5.79
C THR A 139 1.09 -4.18 -6.90
N THR A 140 -0.24 -4.13 -6.80
CA THR A 140 -1.09 -3.41 -7.76
C THR A 140 -0.93 -1.90 -7.65
N ALA A 141 -0.87 -1.36 -6.43
CA ALA A 141 -0.64 0.06 -6.18
C ALA A 141 0.74 0.50 -6.70
N GLN A 142 1.79 -0.29 -6.44
CA GLN A 142 3.12 -0.05 -6.99
C GLN A 142 3.09 0.01 -8.53
N SER A 143 2.46 -0.99 -9.18
CA SER A 143 2.36 -1.03 -10.63
C SER A 143 1.57 0.13 -11.24
N ILE A 144 0.55 0.64 -10.53
CA ILE A 144 -0.14 1.88 -10.90
C ILE A 144 0.83 3.06 -10.80
N GLY A 145 1.58 3.18 -9.71
CA GLY A 145 2.61 4.22 -9.53
C GLY A 145 3.65 4.23 -10.65
N ASP A 146 4.14 3.05 -11.04
CA ASP A 146 5.10 2.92 -12.16
C ASP A 146 4.45 3.35 -13.49
N SER A 147 3.21 2.91 -13.75
CA SER A 147 2.46 3.28 -14.95
C SER A 147 2.17 4.78 -15.00
N PHE A 148 1.91 5.39 -13.84
CA PHE A 148 1.70 6.82 -13.68
C PHE A 148 2.95 7.62 -14.10
N ASN A 149 4.14 7.21 -13.65
CA ASN A 149 5.39 7.87 -14.03
C ASN A 149 5.60 7.84 -15.55
N LEU A 150 5.27 6.71 -16.19
CA LEU A 150 5.35 6.56 -17.65
C LEU A 150 4.31 7.40 -18.39
N VAL A 151 3.08 7.52 -17.86
CA VAL A 151 2.06 8.44 -18.37
C VAL A 151 2.59 9.87 -18.32
N ARG A 152 3.13 10.33 -17.19
CA ARG A 152 3.65 11.69 -17.04
C ARG A 152 4.76 11.99 -18.05
N LEU A 153 5.77 11.11 -18.13
CA LEU A 153 6.90 11.27 -19.05
C LEU A 153 6.47 11.27 -20.52
N GLY A 154 5.47 10.45 -20.88
CA GLY A 154 4.91 10.44 -22.24
C GLY A 154 4.07 11.67 -22.55
N TRP A 155 3.31 12.17 -21.57
CA TRP A 155 2.45 13.35 -21.74
C TRP A 155 3.24 14.62 -22.01
N ASP A 156 4.38 14.80 -21.35
CA ASP A 156 5.25 15.97 -21.56
C ASP A 156 5.70 16.11 -23.02
N ARG A 157 5.74 15.01 -23.78
CA ARG A 157 6.07 15.03 -25.22
C ARG A 157 4.97 15.67 -26.08
N PHE A 158 3.73 15.78 -25.59
CA PHE A 158 2.62 16.39 -26.34
C PHE A 158 2.88 17.87 -26.64
N ALA A 159 3.72 18.54 -25.85
CA ALA A 159 4.18 19.90 -26.10
C ALA A 159 4.89 20.08 -27.46
N LEU A 160 5.46 19.02 -28.05
CA LEU A 160 6.06 19.08 -29.39
C LEU A 160 5.03 19.39 -30.50
N MET A 161 3.74 19.25 -30.21
CA MET A 161 2.64 19.60 -31.12
C MET A 161 2.00 20.96 -30.81
N ASP A 162 2.54 21.70 -29.84
CA ASP A 162 2.09 23.04 -29.49
C ASP A 162 2.70 24.07 -30.44
N SER A 163 1.85 24.72 -31.24
CA SER A 163 2.31 25.72 -32.22
C SER A 163 2.84 27.01 -31.60
N SER A 164 2.58 27.26 -30.31
CA SER A 164 3.14 28.41 -29.59
C SER A 164 4.63 28.24 -29.30
N LEU A 165 5.12 26.99 -29.27
CA LEU A 165 6.55 26.66 -29.05
C LEU A 165 7.36 26.58 -30.34
N GLY A 166 6.73 26.71 -31.51
CA GLY A 166 7.39 26.70 -32.81
C GLY A 166 6.63 25.93 -33.89
N PRO A 167 7.18 25.88 -35.12
CA PRO A 167 6.57 25.13 -36.22
C PRO A 167 6.64 23.62 -35.96
N VAL A 168 5.48 22.94 -35.99
CA VAL A 168 5.38 21.50 -35.76
C VAL A 168 5.85 20.71 -36.99
N THR A 169 6.90 19.90 -36.83
CA THR A 169 7.47 19.08 -37.91
C THR A 169 6.80 17.70 -38.04
N GLN A 170 7.12 16.96 -39.11
CA GLN A 170 6.69 15.56 -39.24
C GLN A 170 7.34 14.64 -38.18
N ALA A 171 8.57 14.93 -37.78
CA ALA A 171 9.28 14.17 -36.75
C ALA A 171 8.64 14.37 -35.36
N ASP A 172 8.19 15.59 -35.05
CA ASP A 172 7.45 15.88 -33.82
C ASP A 172 6.16 15.08 -33.77
N ARG A 173 5.39 15.08 -34.86
CA ARG A 173 4.13 14.32 -34.97
C ARG A 173 4.34 12.82 -34.76
N ALA A 174 5.38 12.24 -35.36
CA ALA A 174 5.70 10.83 -35.17
C ALA A 174 6.06 10.54 -33.71
N THR A 175 6.86 11.40 -33.08
CA THR A 175 7.25 11.30 -31.66
C THR A 175 6.06 11.40 -30.73
N VAL A 176 5.16 12.37 -30.96
CA VAL A 176 3.94 12.55 -30.17
C VAL A 176 2.99 11.38 -30.37
N LYS A 177 2.84 10.86 -31.59
CA LYS A 177 1.99 9.70 -31.85
C LYS A 177 2.45 8.47 -31.09
N ASP A 178 3.75 8.16 -31.13
CA ASP A 178 4.33 7.04 -30.38
C ASP A 178 4.15 7.22 -28.86
N ALA A 179 4.48 8.41 -28.35
CA ALA A 179 4.28 8.74 -26.94
C ALA A 179 2.81 8.59 -26.53
N ALA A 180 1.86 9.07 -27.34
CA ALA A 180 0.44 8.98 -27.07
C ALA A 180 -0.06 7.52 -27.05
N ILE A 181 0.45 6.65 -27.94
CA ILE A 181 0.14 5.22 -27.92
C ILE A 181 0.62 4.57 -26.61
N GLN A 182 1.84 4.90 -26.16
CA GLN A 182 2.37 4.39 -24.89
C GLN A 182 1.56 4.89 -23.69
N VAL A 183 1.27 6.20 -23.64
CA VAL A 183 0.42 6.81 -22.60
C VAL A 183 -0.95 6.11 -22.57
N ARG A 184 -1.58 5.89 -23.71
CA ARG A 184 -2.86 5.18 -23.82
C ARG A 184 -2.79 3.78 -23.22
N ALA A 185 -1.74 3.01 -23.53
CA ALA A 185 -1.55 1.67 -23.00
C ALA A 185 -1.40 1.67 -21.46
N HIS A 186 -0.65 2.63 -20.90
CA HIS A 186 -0.50 2.77 -19.46
C HIS A 186 -1.78 3.24 -18.77
N LEU A 187 -2.55 4.16 -19.38
CA LEU A 187 -3.85 4.57 -18.86
C LEU A 187 -4.87 3.41 -18.85
N GLN A 188 -4.89 2.57 -19.88
CA GLN A 188 -5.72 1.35 -19.89
C GLN A 188 -5.32 0.40 -18.75
N ARG A 189 -4.02 0.22 -18.52
CA ARG A 189 -3.52 -0.59 -17.41
C ARG A 189 -3.93 -0.01 -16.05
N ILE A 190 -3.82 1.31 -15.86
CA ILE A 190 -4.29 1.99 -14.65
C ILE A 190 -5.80 1.75 -14.47
N LYS A 191 -6.61 2.03 -15.50
CA LYS A 191 -8.07 1.83 -15.49
C LYS A 191 -8.47 0.41 -15.06
N TYR A 192 -7.79 -0.61 -15.56
CA TYR A 192 -8.03 -1.99 -15.15
C TYR A 192 -7.64 -2.26 -13.70
N ARG A 193 -6.44 -1.82 -13.29
CA ARG A 193 -5.89 -2.08 -11.95
C ARG A 193 -6.64 -1.36 -10.82
N VAL A 194 -7.17 -0.16 -11.07
CA VAL A 194 -7.93 0.57 -10.05
C VAL A 194 -9.26 -0.14 -9.72
N GLY A 195 -9.89 -0.80 -10.69
CA GLY A 195 -11.05 -1.66 -10.43
C GLY A 195 -10.72 -2.87 -9.54
N TRP A 196 -9.51 -3.42 -9.66
CA TRP A 196 -9.02 -4.49 -8.78
C TRP A 196 -8.79 -4.02 -7.35
N ILE A 197 -8.24 -2.82 -7.16
CA ILE A 197 -8.08 -2.24 -5.81
C ILE A 197 -9.45 -1.99 -5.18
N GLU A 198 -10.40 -1.37 -5.89
CA GLU A 198 -11.75 -1.10 -5.36
C GLU A 198 -12.46 -2.38 -4.92
N SER A 199 -12.50 -3.39 -5.80
CA SER A 199 -13.15 -4.68 -5.51
C SER A 199 -12.46 -5.46 -4.37
N THR A 200 -11.13 -5.40 -4.28
CA THR A 200 -10.40 -6.07 -3.19
C THR A 200 -10.62 -5.37 -1.86
N ALA A 201 -10.59 -4.04 -1.83
CA ALA A 201 -10.88 -3.27 -0.62
C ALA A 201 -12.33 -3.46 -0.15
N GLU A 202 -13.28 -3.58 -1.08
CA GLU A 202 -14.67 -3.93 -0.78
C GLU A 202 -14.80 -5.31 -0.14
N ARG A 203 -14.17 -6.35 -0.71
CA ARG A 203 -14.14 -7.71 -0.12
C ARG A 203 -13.54 -7.74 1.29
N LEU A 204 -12.56 -6.87 1.56
CA LEU A 204 -11.91 -6.74 2.86
C LEU A 204 -12.71 -5.88 3.86
N GLY A 205 -13.84 -5.29 3.44
CA GLY A 205 -14.64 -4.38 4.27
C GLY A 205 -13.85 -3.13 4.68
N ILE A 206 -12.99 -2.62 3.81
CA ILE A 206 -12.16 -1.43 4.06
C ILE A 206 -12.75 -0.25 3.30
N PRO A 207 -13.34 0.76 3.98
CA PRO A 207 -13.89 1.94 3.32
C PRO A 207 -12.78 2.82 2.71
N ALA A 208 -13.16 3.64 1.73
CA ALA A 208 -12.25 4.64 1.19
C ALA A 208 -11.94 5.70 2.26
N GLN A 209 -10.67 6.07 2.39
CA GLN A 209 -10.24 7.08 3.35
C GLN A 209 -10.36 8.47 2.74
N THR A 210 -11.18 9.32 3.33
CA THR A 210 -11.40 10.72 2.92
C THR A 210 -10.68 11.73 3.83
N SER A 211 -9.70 11.28 4.61
CA SER A 211 -9.05 12.12 5.64
C SER A 211 -8.15 13.20 5.05
N ASN A 212 -8.27 14.41 5.61
CA ASN A 212 -7.51 15.62 5.25
C ASN A 212 -5.99 15.50 5.50
N ALA A 213 -5.55 14.52 6.28
CA ALA A 213 -4.21 14.51 6.86
C ALA A 213 -3.06 14.33 5.85
N ASN A 214 -3.30 13.80 4.64
CA ASN A 214 -2.21 13.45 3.71
C ASN A 214 -2.50 13.56 2.21
N MET A 215 -3.73 13.92 1.79
CA MET A 215 -4.05 14.21 0.37
C MET A 215 -4.98 15.42 0.21
N GLY A 216 -5.19 16.18 1.29
CA GLY A 216 -6.42 16.95 1.42
C GLY A 216 -7.65 16.04 1.35
N SER A 217 -8.82 16.61 1.38
CA SER A 217 -10.11 15.96 1.13
C SER A 217 -10.26 15.56 -0.37
N ALA A 218 -9.22 15.01 -1.02
CA ALA A 218 -9.22 14.73 -2.45
C ALA A 218 -10.37 13.80 -2.85
N GLN A 219 -11.28 14.29 -3.69
CA GLN A 219 -12.42 13.56 -4.24
C GLN A 219 -12.27 13.33 -5.74
N PRO A 220 -12.93 12.31 -6.29
CA PRO A 220 -13.05 12.17 -7.73
C PRO A 220 -13.67 13.44 -8.34
N VAL A 221 -13.19 13.83 -9.51
CA VAL A 221 -13.86 14.87 -10.31
C VAL A 221 -15.28 14.45 -10.67
N ALA A 222 -16.16 15.44 -10.84
CA ALA A 222 -17.52 15.23 -11.29
C ALA A 222 -17.57 14.78 -12.77
N ASP A 223 -16.75 15.42 -13.60
CA ASP A 223 -16.71 15.23 -15.05
C ASP A 223 -15.31 15.53 -15.63
N CYS A 224 -15.17 15.28 -16.94
CA CYS A 224 -13.92 15.51 -17.65
C CYS A 224 -13.58 17.00 -17.78
N ASP A 225 -14.58 17.88 -17.89
CA ASP A 225 -14.38 19.32 -18.04
C ASP A 225 -13.74 19.94 -16.80
N GLN A 226 -14.04 19.39 -15.62
CA GLN A 226 -13.38 19.77 -14.38
C GLN A 226 -11.87 19.50 -14.42
N ILE A 227 -11.42 18.37 -15.00
CA ILE A 227 -9.98 18.07 -15.13
C ILE A 227 -9.30 19.15 -15.96
N TRP A 228 -9.91 19.51 -17.09
CA TRP A 228 -9.34 20.46 -18.03
C TRP A 228 -9.36 21.91 -17.51
N ARG A 229 -10.39 22.29 -16.74
CA ARG A 229 -10.43 23.62 -16.09
C ARG A 229 -9.48 23.75 -14.92
N SER A 230 -9.39 22.72 -14.07
CA SER A 230 -8.57 22.77 -12.85
C SER A 230 -7.11 22.39 -13.08
N GLY A 231 -6.84 21.68 -14.18
CA GLY A 231 -5.54 21.05 -14.42
C GLY A 231 -5.24 19.92 -13.44
N ARG A 232 -6.24 19.30 -12.79
CA ARG A 232 -6.05 18.23 -11.80
C ARG A 232 -7.01 17.07 -12.05
N VAL A 233 -6.58 15.84 -11.79
CA VAL A 233 -7.45 14.65 -11.92
C VAL A 233 -8.38 14.42 -10.72
N TRP A 234 -8.34 15.31 -9.72
CA TRP A 234 -9.17 15.27 -8.51
C TRP A 234 -9.70 16.68 -8.19
N GLN A 235 -10.64 16.74 -7.25
CA GLN A 235 -11.10 17.99 -6.64
C GLN A 235 -10.84 17.99 -5.14
N GLU A 236 -10.66 19.16 -4.55
CA GLU A 236 -10.58 19.32 -3.09
C GLU A 236 -12.00 19.25 -2.51
N GLY A 237 -12.22 18.42 -1.50
CA GLY A 237 -13.51 18.33 -0.81
C GLY A 237 -13.70 19.50 0.14
N SER A 238 -14.90 20.06 0.14
CA SER A 238 -15.36 21.10 1.07
C SER A 238 -15.45 20.61 2.51
#